data_AF-A0A6A4EFX0-F1
#
_entry.id   AF-A0A6A4EFX0-F1
#
_cell.length_a   1.000
_cell.length_b   1.000
_cell.length_c   1.000
_cell.angle_alpha   90.00
_cell.angle_beta   90.00
_cell.angle_gamma   90.00
#
_symmetry.space_group_name_H-M   'P 1'
#
loop_
_entity.id
_entity.type
_entity.pdbx_description
1 polymer ?
#
loop_
_entity_poly.entity_id
_entity_poly.type
_entity_poly.pdbx_seq_one_letter_code
_entity_poly.pdbx_strand_id
1 'polypeptide(L)'
;MHITSLSTDTEGLAVPSQSIGDTAILRSNVHLSTPLSYSDAEFIVRDHQDTVWPFHSATKWRSTSGSIQVTAVDDDLPGVTISTSEVIVSESTSKSNFSVSLDSAPLQDVTITISYDKDPTLFSASPLEMTFTRLNWYQPQWVDIYPVANDINDAAFPFTLNYERLIPKAKQPILLHKVTSKDERYDGLKVGTNENESSIAYVVNQGTRIVIQDDDTGCDKEYSCLNGGECLNSSSGHVCWCPPTFGMKNCCLVCGRENECAFDRIALNIRCYDGEGQAVCGSTFSTKILVSELYRMLTTKAFIALDGVVHPRLSLDSVAEAMYVVNNTRVSCVDGSERCISVSIDFMRPDLDDTSITKKLFAYQEAGSLKVSPMYIELMTPEPQYVKSSSATIGMWVFVGFCGAALTGAGGLFAARAIHAKTGHVIPDDDFPGEQTELLAVGATSPRGGVPIST
;
A
#
# COMPACT_ATOMS: atom_id res chain seq x y z
N MET A 1 3.25 -54.51 37.90
CA MET A 1 3.16 -53.06 38.17
C MET A 1 1.73 -52.68 37.83
N HIS A 2 0.89 -52.42 38.83
CA HIS A 2 -0.47 -51.95 38.57
C HIS A 2 -0.49 -50.45 38.82
N ILE A 3 -0.72 -49.71 37.74
CA ILE A 3 -0.87 -48.26 37.74
C ILE A 3 -2.37 -47.98 37.78
N THR A 4 -2.81 -47.23 38.78
CA THR A 4 -4.19 -46.73 38.88
C THR A 4 -4.15 -45.26 39.27
N SER A 5 -4.87 -44.42 38.54
CA SER A 5 -5.12 -43.02 38.89
C SER A 5 -6.62 -42.79 39.07
N LEU A 6 -6.99 -41.79 39.86
CA LEU A 6 -8.38 -41.37 40.12
C LEU A 6 -8.58 -39.94 39.59
N SER A 7 -9.77 -39.68 39.04
CA SER A 7 -10.33 -38.34 38.86
C SER A 7 -11.83 -38.40 39.12
N THR A 8 -12.33 -37.50 39.97
CA THR A 8 -13.76 -37.21 40.14
C THR A 8 -13.90 -35.70 40.21
N ASP A 9 -13.92 -35.08 39.04
CA ASP A 9 -14.07 -33.63 38.93
C ASP A 9 -15.55 -33.26 39.00
N THR A 10 -15.99 -32.84 40.18
CA THR A 10 -17.03 -31.84 40.40
C THR A 10 -16.75 -31.17 41.73
N GLU A 11 -16.52 -29.87 41.65
CA GLU A 11 -16.50 -28.89 42.74
C GLU A 11 -15.25 -28.81 43.62
N GLY A 12 -14.69 -27.60 43.65
CA GLY A 12 -14.07 -27.00 44.84
C GLY A 12 -12.96 -27.80 45.49
N LEU A 13 -11.73 -27.59 45.03
CA LEU A 13 -10.48 -27.67 45.83
C LEU A 13 -10.48 -28.72 46.96
N ALA A 14 -10.64 -30.00 46.58
CA ALA A 14 -10.19 -31.10 47.41
C ALA A 14 -8.82 -31.53 46.90
N VAL A 15 -7.76 -30.96 47.48
CA VAL A 15 -6.42 -31.53 47.39
C VAL A 15 -6.50 -32.95 47.95
N PRO A 16 -6.13 -34.01 47.21
CA PRO A 16 -5.86 -35.31 47.82
C PRO A 16 -4.54 -35.16 48.58
N SER A 17 -4.63 -34.56 49.77
CA SER A 17 -3.55 -34.64 50.74
C SER A 17 -3.57 -36.04 51.32
N GLN A 18 -2.40 -36.66 51.39
CA GLN A 18 -2.24 -37.82 52.25
C GLN A 18 -2.24 -37.31 53.69
N SER A 19 -3.14 -37.81 54.53
CA SER A 19 -2.86 -37.84 55.96
C SER A 19 -2.19 -39.17 56.28
N ILE A 20 -1.01 -39.07 56.87
CA ILE A 20 -0.34 -40.21 57.50
C ILE A 20 -1.08 -40.41 58.83
N GLY A 21 -1.86 -41.47 58.94
CA GLY A 21 -2.18 -42.02 60.25
C GLY A 21 -0.96 -42.77 60.77
N ASP A 22 -0.75 -42.79 62.09
CA ASP A 22 0.48 -43.23 62.76
C ASP A 22 1.01 -44.63 62.35
N THR A 23 0.24 -45.44 61.62
CA THR A 23 0.67 -46.78 61.16
C THR A 23 0.26 -47.20 59.74
N ALA A 24 -0.48 -46.43 58.92
CA ALA A 24 -0.83 -46.83 57.54
C ALA A 24 -1.36 -45.70 56.63
N ILE A 25 -1.15 -45.86 55.31
CA ILE A 25 -1.78 -45.06 54.24
C ILE A 25 -3.15 -45.66 53.91
N LEU A 26 -4.22 -44.86 54.00
CA LEU A 26 -5.58 -45.26 53.61
C LEU A 26 -5.73 -45.27 52.07
N ARG A 27 -6.17 -46.40 51.50
CA ARG A 27 -6.36 -46.61 50.05
C ARG A 27 -7.66 -45.95 49.55
N SER A 28 -7.64 -45.48 48.30
CA SER A 28 -8.84 -45.22 47.49
C SER A 28 -8.87 -46.19 46.30
N ASN A 29 -10.03 -46.80 46.01
CA ASN A 29 -10.17 -47.96 45.10
C ASN A 29 -11.08 -47.66 43.90
N VAL A 30 -10.77 -46.69 43.04
CA VAL A 30 -11.57 -46.41 41.84
C VAL A 30 -10.74 -46.60 40.55
N HIS A 31 -11.34 -47.26 39.55
CA HIS A 31 -10.72 -47.62 38.26
C HIS A 31 -11.05 -46.61 37.15
N LEU A 32 -10.10 -46.34 36.24
CA LEU A 32 -10.31 -45.54 35.03
C LEU A 32 -10.93 -46.34 33.86
N SER A 33 -11.54 -45.61 32.92
CA SER A 33 -12.08 -46.17 31.67
C SER A 33 -11.01 -46.42 30.61
N THR A 34 -11.30 -47.35 29.69
CA THR A 34 -10.41 -47.85 28.61
C THR A 34 -9.76 -46.80 27.70
N PRO A 35 -10.38 -45.64 27.37
CA PRO A 35 -9.74 -44.63 26.53
C PRO A 35 -8.56 -43.89 27.18
N LEU A 36 -8.40 -44.00 28.50
CA LEU A 36 -7.41 -43.25 29.30
C LEU A 36 -6.32 -44.17 29.89
N SER A 37 -6.22 -45.41 29.41
CA SER A 37 -5.19 -46.36 29.85
C SER A 37 -4.00 -46.40 28.89
N TYR A 38 -2.79 -46.19 29.40
CA TYR A 38 -1.55 -46.45 28.68
C TYR A 38 -1.07 -47.88 28.98
N SER A 39 -0.49 -48.57 27.98
CA SER A 39 0.00 -49.94 28.16
C SER A 39 1.29 -50.01 28.97
N ASP A 40 2.18 -49.02 28.84
CA ASP A 40 3.39 -48.81 29.65
C ASP A 40 3.80 -47.33 29.60
N ALA A 41 4.44 -46.80 30.66
CA ALA A 41 5.01 -45.45 30.70
C ALA A 41 6.24 -45.40 31.65
N GLU A 42 7.29 -44.70 31.23
CA GLU A 42 8.54 -44.55 31.99
C GLU A 42 8.48 -43.25 32.82
N PHE A 43 8.70 -43.34 34.13
CA PHE A 43 8.58 -42.20 35.05
C PHE A 43 9.88 -41.97 35.83
N ILE A 44 10.28 -40.71 35.98
CA ILE A 44 11.38 -40.29 36.87
C ILE A 44 10.78 -39.98 38.24
N VAL A 45 11.13 -40.79 39.25
CA VAL A 45 10.67 -40.60 40.63
C VAL A 45 11.60 -39.62 41.35
N ARG A 46 11.07 -38.49 41.83
CA ARG A 46 11.75 -37.61 42.79
C ARG A 46 11.53 -38.16 44.20
N ASP A 47 12.62 -38.37 44.93
CA ASP A 47 12.58 -38.83 46.33
C ASP A 47 12.67 -37.67 47.35
N HIS A 48 13.00 -36.46 46.90
CA HIS A 48 12.93 -35.22 47.68
C HIS A 48 12.69 -33.99 46.80
N GLN A 49 12.30 -32.88 47.45
CA GLN A 49 11.92 -31.63 46.79
C GLN A 49 13.09 -30.63 46.84
N ASP A 50 13.94 -30.63 45.81
CA ASP A 50 14.95 -29.57 45.61
C ASP A 50 14.38 -28.38 44.84
N THR A 51 14.89 -27.18 45.14
CA THR A 51 14.38 -25.91 44.60
C THR A 51 15.12 -25.42 43.34
N VAL A 52 16.21 -26.07 42.91
CA VAL A 52 17.00 -25.66 41.74
C VAL A 52 17.49 -26.88 40.93
N TRP A 53 17.47 -26.76 39.60
CA TRP A 53 17.88 -27.81 38.65
C TRP A 53 19.41 -28.07 38.65
N PRO A 54 19.89 -29.32 38.39
CA PRO A 54 19.09 -30.52 38.16
C PRO A 54 18.63 -31.14 39.49
N PHE A 55 17.34 -31.48 39.52
CA PHE A 55 16.73 -32.17 40.65
C PHE A 55 17.38 -33.55 40.84
N HIS A 56 17.59 -33.96 42.10
CA HIS A 56 18.05 -35.31 42.38
C HIS A 56 17.09 -36.36 41.81
N SER A 57 17.63 -37.30 41.04
CA SER A 57 16.89 -38.41 40.44
C SER A 57 17.38 -39.72 41.03
N ALA A 58 16.45 -40.50 41.58
CA ALA A 58 16.76 -41.84 42.07
C ALA A 58 16.71 -42.84 40.92
N THR A 59 17.87 -43.34 40.46
CA THR A 59 17.95 -44.34 39.38
C THR A 59 17.46 -45.73 39.79
N LYS A 60 17.20 -45.96 41.08
CA LYS A 60 16.62 -47.20 41.63
C LYS A 60 15.69 -46.86 42.77
N TRP A 61 14.41 -46.67 42.44
CA TRP A 61 13.34 -46.57 43.43
C TRP A 61 12.50 -47.85 43.40
N ARG A 62 12.26 -48.47 44.56
CA ARG A 62 11.38 -49.63 44.71
C ARG A 62 10.20 -49.24 45.59
N SER A 63 9.00 -49.23 45.01
CA SER A 63 7.75 -49.11 45.77
C SER A 63 7.66 -50.23 46.80
N THR A 64 7.47 -49.88 48.07
CA THR A 64 7.21 -50.85 49.15
C THR A 64 5.80 -51.42 49.10
N SER A 65 4.87 -50.80 48.35
CA SER A 65 3.48 -51.25 48.17
C SER A 65 3.21 -51.92 46.81
N GLY A 66 4.13 -51.80 45.84
CA GLY A 66 3.99 -52.32 44.48
C GLY A 66 3.27 -51.41 43.48
N SER A 67 2.87 -50.20 43.88
CA SER A 67 2.24 -49.19 42.99
C SER A 67 2.99 -47.86 43.00
N ILE A 68 2.88 -47.10 41.91
CA ILE A 68 3.37 -45.72 41.73
C ILE A 68 2.14 -44.87 41.37
N GLN A 69 1.96 -43.75 42.06
CA GLN A 69 0.91 -42.78 41.73
C GLN A 69 1.54 -41.67 40.88
N VAL A 70 0.97 -41.43 39.71
CA VAL A 70 1.38 -40.39 38.77
C VAL A 70 0.24 -39.40 38.65
N THR A 71 0.56 -38.11 38.74
CA THR A 71 -0.38 -37.02 38.51
C THR A 71 0.00 -36.33 37.21
N ALA A 72 -0.92 -36.31 36.25
CA ALA A 72 -0.84 -35.38 35.12
C ALA A 72 -1.53 -34.08 35.55
N VAL A 73 -0.83 -32.96 35.42
CA VAL A 73 -1.39 -31.61 35.61
C VAL A 73 -1.78 -31.12 34.24
N ASP A 74 -3.06 -30.81 34.06
CA ASP A 74 -3.55 -30.11 32.89
C ASP A 74 -3.23 -28.61 33.06
N ASP A 75 -2.39 -28.08 32.19
CA ASP A 75 -1.98 -26.68 32.15
C ASP A 75 -2.67 -25.90 31.02
N ASP A 76 -3.67 -26.50 30.37
CA ASP A 76 -4.45 -25.86 29.31
C ASP A 76 -5.45 -24.82 29.90
N LEU A 77 -5.30 -23.55 29.52
CA LEU A 77 -6.22 -22.47 29.89
C LEU A 77 -7.44 -22.44 28.94
N PRO A 78 -8.67 -22.22 29.44
CA PRO A 78 -9.83 -22.01 28.58
C PRO A 78 -9.63 -20.73 27.75
N GLY A 79 -10.03 -20.80 26.49
CA GLY A 79 -9.84 -19.69 25.56
C GLY A 79 -10.56 -19.90 24.25
N VAL A 80 -10.85 -18.80 23.57
CA VAL A 80 -11.46 -18.84 22.24
C VAL A 80 -10.57 -18.04 21.31
N THR A 81 -10.00 -18.75 20.34
CA THR A 81 -9.10 -18.22 19.33
C THR A 81 -9.85 -17.90 18.05
N ILE A 82 -9.42 -16.82 17.40
CA ILE A 82 -9.94 -16.38 16.10
C ILE A 82 -8.78 -16.09 15.14
N SER A 83 -8.92 -16.47 13.87
CA SER A 83 -7.81 -16.35 12.91
C SER A 83 -7.47 -14.92 12.48
N THR A 84 -8.39 -13.96 12.64
CA THR A 84 -8.17 -12.55 12.29
C THR A 84 -9.17 -11.63 13.00
N SER A 85 -8.75 -10.40 13.28
CA SER A 85 -9.62 -9.32 13.76
C SER A 85 -10.35 -8.56 12.65
N GLU A 86 -9.87 -8.67 11.41
CA GLU A 86 -10.42 -7.98 10.25
C GLU A 86 -10.48 -8.90 9.03
N VAL A 87 -11.61 -8.88 8.33
CA VAL A 87 -11.78 -9.53 7.04
C VAL A 87 -11.96 -8.45 5.98
N ILE A 88 -10.99 -8.35 5.07
CA ILE A 88 -11.05 -7.50 3.89
C ILE A 88 -11.44 -8.36 2.70
N VAL A 89 -12.50 -7.98 1.98
CA VAL A 89 -12.99 -8.73 0.81
C VAL A 89 -13.55 -7.78 -0.23
N SER A 90 -13.21 -8.00 -1.51
CA SER A 90 -13.80 -7.25 -2.62
C SER A 90 -15.23 -7.70 -2.87
N GLU A 91 -16.10 -6.77 -3.25
CA GLU A 91 -17.51 -7.09 -3.50
C GLU A 91 -17.73 -8.11 -4.61
N SER A 92 -16.82 -8.13 -5.59
CA SER A 92 -16.79 -9.07 -6.72
C SER A 92 -16.18 -10.44 -6.37
N THR A 93 -15.70 -10.64 -5.13
CA THR A 93 -15.18 -11.94 -4.68
C THR A 93 -16.31 -12.86 -4.22
N SER A 94 -16.21 -14.17 -4.46
CA SER A 94 -17.29 -15.11 -4.09
C SER A 94 -17.54 -15.20 -2.58
N LYS A 95 -16.46 -15.30 -1.78
CA LYS A 95 -16.49 -15.22 -0.33
C LYS A 95 -15.09 -15.03 0.26
N SER A 96 -15.04 -14.57 1.50
CA SER A 96 -13.87 -14.64 2.39
C SER A 96 -14.29 -15.30 3.71
N ASN A 97 -13.35 -15.65 4.59
CA ASN A 97 -13.69 -16.27 5.85
C ASN A 97 -12.68 -15.99 6.96
N PHE A 98 -13.10 -16.31 8.18
CA PHE A 98 -12.24 -16.43 9.34
C PHE A 98 -12.65 -17.68 10.11
N SER A 99 -11.75 -18.21 10.92
CA SER A 99 -12.03 -19.38 11.75
C SER A 99 -12.07 -19.04 13.23
N VAL A 100 -12.81 -19.86 13.97
CA VAL A 100 -12.90 -19.83 15.43
C VAL A 100 -12.60 -21.23 15.97
N SER A 101 -11.82 -21.33 17.04
CA SER A 101 -11.54 -22.57 17.76
C SER A 101 -11.46 -22.30 19.26
N LEU A 102 -11.54 -23.35 20.08
CA LEU A 102 -11.23 -23.25 21.50
C LEU A 102 -9.76 -23.63 21.74
N ASP A 103 -9.20 -23.13 22.84
CA ASP A 103 -7.80 -23.37 23.21
C ASP A 103 -7.62 -24.63 24.06
N SER A 104 -8.69 -25.11 24.69
CA SER A 104 -8.71 -26.33 25.49
C SER A 104 -10.02 -27.09 25.38
N ALA A 105 -10.02 -28.35 25.78
CA ALA A 105 -11.22 -29.18 25.76
C ALA A 105 -12.27 -28.67 26.77
N PRO A 106 -13.52 -28.37 26.35
CA PRO A 106 -14.54 -27.90 27.27
C PRO A 106 -15.21 -29.07 28.02
N LEU A 107 -15.71 -28.85 29.24
CA LEU A 107 -16.44 -29.87 30.00
C LEU A 107 -17.88 -30.05 29.53
N GLN A 108 -18.48 -29.02 28.97
CA GLN A 108 -19.81 -29.02 28.37
C GLN A 108 -19.73 -28.32 27.02
N ASP A 109 -20.73 -28.52 26.15
CA ASP A 109 -20.73 -27.88 24.85
C ASP A 109 -20.70 -26.35 24.98
N VAL A 110 -19.90 -25.71 24.14
CA VAL A 110 -19.73 -24.25 24.06
C VAL A 110 -20.35 -23.78 22.77
N THR A 111 -21.32 -22.88 22.88
CA THR A 111 -21.98 -22.26 21.72
C THR A 111 -21.49 -20.84 21.57
N ILE A 112 -21.01 -20.52 20.37
CA ILE A 112 -20.61 -19.17 19.96
C ILE A 112 -21.66 -18.64 18.99
N THR A 113 -22.38 -17.60 19.39
CA THR A 113 -23.35 -16.90 18.56
C THR A 113 -22.76 -15.61 17.99
N ILE A 114 -23.00 -15.36 16.71
CA ILE A 114 -22.54 -14.17 15.98
C ILE A 114 -23.73 -13.27 15.70
N SER A 115 -23.57 -11.99 16.00
CA SER A 115 -24.56 -10.94 15.72
C SER A 115 -23.89 -9.73 15.08
N TYR A 116 -24.60 -9.04 14.20
CA TYR A 116 -24.12 -7.85 13.50
C TYR A 116 -25.30 -7.04 12.99
N ASP A 117 -25.06 -5.76 12.68
CA ASP A 117 -26.03 -4.91 11.99
C ASP A 117 -26.17 -5.37 10.53
N LYS A 118 -27.29 -6.02 10.23
CA LYS A 118 -27.51 -6.70 8.95
C LYS A 118 -27.88 -5.69 7.87
N ASP A 119 -27.00 -5.54 6.89
CA ASP A 119 -27.29 -4.83 5.65
C ASP A 119 -27.21 -5.81 4.46
N PRO A 120 -28.35 -6.27 3.92
CA PRO A 120 -28.37 -7.27 2.85
C PRO A 120 -27.82 -6.73 1.52
N THR A 121 -27.58 -5.43 1.39
CA THR A 121 -26.94 -4.87 0.19
C THR A 121 -25.41 -4.88 0.27
N LEU A 122 -24.81 -5.19 1.43
CA LEU A 122 -23.36 -5.23 1.61
C LEU A 122 -22.82 -6.65 1.60
N PHE A 123 -23.29 -7.48 2.53
CA PHE A 123 -22.83 -8.86 2.67
C PHE A 123 -23.78 -9.70 3.52
N SER A 124 -23.57 -11.01 3.50
CA SER A 124 -24.15 -11.95 4.47
C SER A 124 -23.06 -12.83 5.09
N ALA A 125 -23.28 -13.30 6.32
CA ALA A 125 -22.36 -14.18 7.04
C ALA A 125 -23.04 -15.50 7.45
N SER A 126 -22.32 -16.61 7.36
CA SER A 126 -22.82 -17.94 7.75
C SER A 126 -21.69 -18.90 8.15
N PRO A 127 -21.87 -19.74 9.19
CA PRO A 127 -23.01 -19.78 10.10
C PRO A 127 -23.00 -18.63 11.10
N LEU A 128 -24.14 -18.36 11.74
CA LEU A 128 -24.25 -17.38 12.85
C LEU A 128 -24.22 -18.03 14.23
N GLU A 129 -24.11 -19.34 14.28
CA GLU A 129 -24.00 -20.13 15.51
C GLU A 129 -23.08 -21.32 15.24
N MET A 130 -22.12 -21.53 16.14
CA MET A 130 -21.17 -22.64 16.10
C MET A 130 -21.16 -23.33 17.46
N THR A 131 -21.08 -24.66 17.46
CA THR A 131 -21.03 -25.46 18.69
C THR A 131 -19.75 -26.26 18.74
N PHE A 132 -19.02 -26.07 19.83
CA PHE A 132 -17.80 -26.78 20.15
C PHE A 132 -18.07 -27.75 21.29
N THR A 133 -17.55 -28.96 21.15
CA THR A 133 -17.72 -30.11 22.03
C THR A 133 -16.34 -30.63 22.41
N ARG A 134 -16.29 -31.58 23.35
CA ARG A 134 -15.05 -32.30 23.69
C ARG A 134 -14.34 -32.97 22.51
N LEU A 135 -15.05 -33.23 21.40
CA LEU A 135 -14.49 -33.96 20.25
C LEU A 135 -14.00 -33.05 19.12
N ASN A 136 -14.42 -31.78 19.08
CA ASN A 136 -14.13 -30.86 17.98
C ASN A 136 -13.67 -29.45 18.42
N TRP A 137 -13.43 -29.22 19.71
CA TRP A 137 -12.99 -27.93 20.26
C TRP A 137 -11.73 -27.36 19.57
N TYR A 138 -10.79 -28.24 19.22
CA TYR A 138 -9.52 -27.92 18.57
C TYR A 138 -9.64 -27.75 17.05
N GLN A 139 -10.79 -28.07 16.47
CA GLN A 139 -10.99 -27.98 15.03
C GLN A 139 -11.49 -26.58 14.68
N PRO A 140 -10.77 -25.83 13.82
CA PRO A 140 -11.25 -24.54 13.38
C PRO A 140 -12.58 -24.66 12.65
N GLN A 141 -13.61 -23.98 13.17
CA GLN A 141 -14.89 -23.84 12.49
C GLN A 141 -14.90 -22.49 11.75
N TRP A 142 -15.36 -22.51 10.49
CA TRP A 142 -15.26 -21.36 9.60
C TRP A 142 -16.57 -20.55 9.58
N VAL A 143 -16.42 -19.23 9.58
CA VAL A 143 -17.48 -18.27 9.28
C VAL A 143 -17.18 -17.68 7.92
N ASP A 144 -18.03 -17.98 6.95
CA ASP A 144 -17.95 -17.44 5.60
C ASP A 144 -18.68 -16.10 5.49
N ILE A 145 -18.04 -15.15 4.83
CA ILE A 145 -18.54 -13.81 4.48
C ILE A 145 -18.76 -13.76 2.98
N TYR A 146 -20.01 -13.55 2.58
CA TYR A 146 -20.45 -13.47 1.20
C TYR A 146 -20.77 -12.01 0.88
N PRO A 147 -19.88 -11.28 0.19
CA PRO A 147 -20.18 -9.92 -0.22
C PRO A 147 -21.28 -9.91 -1.30
N VAL A 148 -21.96 -8.78 -1.43
CA VAL A 148 -22.96 -8.55 -2.48
C VAL A 148 -22.38 -7.57 -3.50
N ALA A 149 -21.98 -8.11 -4.65
CA ALA A 149 -21.54 -7.30 -5.78
C ALA A 149 -22.70 -6.46 -6.34
N ASN A 150 -22.40 -5.22 -6.69
CA ASN A 150 -23.25 -4.39 -7.51
C ASN A 150 -22.39 -3.69 -8.59
N ASP A 151 -22.98 -2.76 -9.34
CA ASP A 151 -22.33 -2.03 -10.46
C ASP A 151 -22.44 -0.52 -10.20
N ILE A 152 -22.30 -0.12 -8.92
CA ILE A 152 -22.41 1.26 -8.45
C ILE A 152 -21.21 1.59 -7.56
N ASN A 153 -20.65 2.78 -7.73
CA ASN A 153 -19.66 3.29 -6.79
C ASN A 153 -20.33 3.67 -5.45
N ASP A 154 -20.04 2.91 -4.40
CA ASP A 154 -20.41 3.24 -3.02
C ASP A 154 -19.18 3.30 -2.08
N ALA A 155 -17.99 3.47 -2.67
CA ALA A 155 -16.73 3.64 -1.97
C ALA A 155 -16.78 4.80 -0.95
N ALA A 156 -16.11 4.61 0.18
CA ALA A 156 -16.04 5.60 1.26
C ALA A 156 -15.31 6.89 0.87
N PHE A 157 -14.43 6.80 -0.14
CA PHE A 157 -13.54 7.87 -0.57
C PHE A 157 -13.41 7.85 -2.10
N PRO A 158 -13.20 9.01 -2.72
CA PRO A 158 -12.99 9.09 -4.17
C PRO A 158 -11.69 8.38 -4.56
N PHE A 159 -11.67 7.80 -5.76
CA PHE A 159 -10.51 7.14 -6.35
C PHE A 159 -9.27 8.02 -6.31
N THR A 160 -9.41 9.29 -6.69
CA THR A 160 -8.31 10.27 -6.75
C THR A 160 -7.64 10.58 -5.42
N LEU A 161 -8.18 10.13 -4.28
CA LEU A 161 -7.51 10.23 -2.98
C LEU A 161 -6.67 8.99 -2.65
N ASN A 162 -7.10 7.81 -3.09
CA ASN A 162 -6.46 6.54 -2.75
C ASN A 162 -5.60 5.97 -3.88
N TYR A 163 -5.96 6.21 -5.15
CA TYR A 163 -5.35 5.62 -6.35
C TYR A 163 -5.19 4.10 -6.24
N GLU A 164 -6.24 3.46 -5.72
CA GLU A 164 -6.34 2.03 -5.52
C GLU A 164 -7.57 1.52 -6.27
N ARG A 165 -7.46 0.34 -6.88
CA ARG A 165 -8.58 -0.31 -7.56
C ARG A 165 -9.73 -0.67 -6.62
N LEU A 166 -9.38 -1.06 -5.39
CA LEU A 166 -10.30 -1.55 -4.39
C LEU A 166 -10.37 -0.55 -3.24
N ILE A 167 -11.49 0.14 -3.09
CA ILE A 167 -11.65 1.16 -2.05
C ILE A 167 -12.71 0.68 -1.06
N PRO A 168 -12.44 0.72 0.26
CA PRO A 168 -13.44 0.31 1.25
C PRO A 168 -14.77 1.04 1.08
N LYS A 169 -15.89 0.32 1.13
CA LYS A 169 -17.24 0.89 1.20
C LYS A 169 -17.41 1.69 2.49
N ALA A 170 -18.32 2.67 2.48
CA ALA A 170 -18.54 3.58 3.62
C ALA A 170 -18.98 2.85 4.90
N LYS A 171 -19.77 1.79 4.76
CA LYS A 171 -20.25 0.97 5.88
C LYS A 171 -19.33 -0.21 6.09
N GLN A 172 -18.85 -0.37 7.33
CA GLN A 172 -17.95 -1.47 7.72
C GLN A 172 -18.47 -2.11 9.01
N PRO A 173 -19.44 -3.03 8.91
CA PRO A 173 -20.05 -3.66 10.07
C PRO A 173 -19.06 -4.51 10.87
N ILE A 174 -19.39 -4.70 12.15
CA ILE A 174 -18.59 -5.51 13.07
C ILE A 174 -19.42 -6.71 13.53
N LEU A 175 -18.83 -7.89 13.42
CA LEU A 175 -19.40 -9.14 13.94
C LEU A 175 -19.06 -9.26 15.43
N LEU A 176 -20.10 -9.20 16.25
CA LEU A 176 -20.03 -9.39 17.70
C LEU A 176 -20.21 -10.87 18.02
N HIS A 177 -19.34 -11.38 18.87
CA HIS A 177 -19.34 -12.77 19.32
C HIS A 177 -19.85 -12.88 20.74
N LYS A 178 -20.72 -13.85 21.00
CA LYS A 178 -21.18 -14.20 22.34
C LYS A 178 -20.92 -15.67 22.60
N VAL A 179 -20.14 -15.96 23.64
CA VAL A 179 -19.87 -17.33 24.08
C VAL A 179 -20.84 -17.68 25.20
N THR A 180 -21.53 -18.82 25.06
CA THR A 180 -22.44 -19.36 26.06
C THR A 180 -22.15 -20.84 26.29
N SER A 181 -22.10 -21.28 27.54
CA SER A 181 -21.88 -22.68 27.88
C SER A 181 -22.45 -23.02 29.25
N LYS A 182 -22.60 -24.31 29.54
CA LYS A 182 -22.76 -24.81 30.91
C LYS A 182 -21.43 -25.10 31.60
N ASP A 183 -20.31 -25.03 30.87
CA ASP A 183 -18.97 -25.01 31.45
C ASP A 183 -18.68 -23.57 31.90
N GLU A 184 -18.63 -23.36 33.22
CA GLU A 184 -18.37 -22.04 33.83
C GLU A 184 -17.04 -21.43 33.39
N ARG A 185 -16.08 -22.24 32.92
CA ARG A 185 -14.79 -21.76 32.39
C ARG A 185 -14.91 -21.11 31.02
N TYR A 186 -15.97 -21.43 30.27
CA TYR A 186 -16.25 -20.91 28.93
C TYR A 186 -17.45 -19.96 28.89
N ASP A 187 -18.41 -20.08 29.81
CA ASP A 187 -19.61 -19.24 29.78
C ASP A 187 -19.27 -17.75 29.94
N GLY A 188 -19.72 -16.93 28.99
CA GLY A 188 -19.44 -15.50 28.97
C GLY A 188 -17.99 -15.12 28.65
N LEU A 189 -17.13 -16.08 28.29
CA LEU A 189 -15.77 -15.79 27.87
C LEU A 189 -15.76 -14.89 26.62
N LYS A 190 -14.79 -13.99 26.54
CA LYS A 190 -14.60 -13.17 25.34
C LYS A 190 -13.74 -13.91 24.31
N VAL A 191 -14.00 -13.65 23.03
CA VAL A 191 -13.20 -14.16 21.91
C VAL A 191 -11.89 -13.38 21.79
N GLY A 192 -10.77 -14.07 21.56
CA GLY A 192 -9.42 -13.50 21.43
C GLY A 192 -8.68 -13.28 22.75
N THR A 193 -9.04 -14.02 23.81
CA THR A 193 -8.59 -13.76 25.19
C THR A 193 -7.19 -14.26 25.54
N ASN A 194 -6.67 -15.26 24.83
CA ASN A 194 -5.36 -15.89 25.12
C ASN A 194 -4.30 -15.61 24.06
N GLU A 195 -4.54 -14.63 23.19
CA GLU A 195 -3.67 -14.34 22.06
C GLU A 195 -2.61 -13.28 22.42
N ASN A 196 -1.35 -13.59 22.11
CA ASN A 196 -0.24 -12.65 22.28
C ASN A 196 -0.17 -11.61 21.14
N GLU A 197 -1.07 -11.68 20.16
CA GLU A 197 -1.14 -10.73 19.04
C GLU A 197 -2.10 -9.57 19.37
N SER A 198 -1.58 -8.34 19.41
CA SER A 198 -2.35 -7.14 19.76
C SER A 198 -3.51 -6.84 18.80
N SER A 199 -3.43 -7.32 17.56
CA SER A 199 -4.50 -7.28 16.55
C SER A 199 -5.68 -8.14 16.98
N ILE A 200 -5.44 -9.33 17.53
CA ILE A 200 -6.51 -10.25 17.97
C ILE A 200 -7.12 -9.79 19.31
N ALA A 201 -6.34 -9.13 20.17
CA ALA A 201 -6.86 -8.44 21.36
C ALA A 201 -7.91 -7.35 21.02
N TYR A 202 -7.95 -6.83 19.79
CA TYR A 202 -9.01 -5.92 19.32
C TYR A 202 -10.39 -6.59 19.32
N VAL A 203 -10.46 -7.89 19.00
CA VAL A 203 -11.71 -8.66 18.92
C VAL A 203 -12.41 -8.73 20.27
N VAL A 204 -11.64 -8.79 21.36
CA VAL A 204 -12.14 -8.82 22.75
C VAL A 204 -13.04 -7.63 23.08
N ASN A 205 -12.78 -6.48 22.46
CA ASN A 205 -13.48 -5.23 22.76
C ASN A 205 -14.46 -4.80 21.68
N GLN A 206 -14.15 -5.10 20.41
CA GLN A 206 -14.89 -4.56 19.28
C GLN A 206 -15.62 -5.66 18.49
N GLY A 207 -15.10 -6.89 18.45
CA GLY A 207 -15.53 -7.94 17.53
C GLY A 207 -14.69 -7.99 16.25
N THR A 208 -15.14 -8.75 15.25
CA THR A 208 -14.44 -8.91 13.97
C THR A 208 -14.95 -7.91 12.94
N ARG A 209 -14.09 -7.01 12.47
CA ARG A 209 -14.46 -5.98 11.49
C ARG A 209 -14.54 -6.58 10.09
N ILE A 210 -15.59 -6.25 9.35
CA ILE A 210 -15.75 -6.63 7.94
C ILE A 210 -15.59 -5.39 7.07
N VAL A 211 -14.63 -5.45 6.15
CA VAL A 211 -14.34 -4.39 5.19
C VAL A 211 -14.65 -4.92 3.80
N ILE A 212 -15.81 -4.54 3.27
CA ILE A 212 -16.14 -4.78 1.87
C ILE A 212 -15.46 -3.68 1.04
N GLN A 213 -14.76 -4.06 -0.01
CA GLN A 213 -14.13 -3.13 -0.94
C GLN A 213 -14.94 -3.02 -2.23
N ASP A 214 -15.18 -1.79 -2.62
CA ASP A 214 -15.78 -1.39 -3.88
C ASP A 214 -14.76 -1.53 -5.02
N ASP A 215 -15.15 -2.14 -6.13
CA ASP A 215 -14.30 -2.27 -7.33
C ASP A 215 -14.76 -1.47 -8.55
N ASP A 216 -15.79 -0.64 -8.37
CA ASP A 216 -16.42 0.22 -9.37
C ASP A 216 -15.87 1.67 -9.36
N THR A 217 -14.63 1.82 -8.89
CA THR A 217 -14.02 3.13 -8.62
C THR A 217 -13.38 3.76 -9.87
N GLY A 218 -13.10 5.07 -9.85
CA GLY A 218 -12.41 5.73 -10.95
C GLY A 218 -13.27 5.90 -12.21
N CYS A 219 -12.68 5.68 -13.39
CA CYS A 219 -13.41 5.89 -14.64
C CYS A 219 -14.48 4.83 -14.97
N ASP A 220 -14.63 3.80 -14.13
CA ASP A 220 -15.61 2.74 -14.34
C ASP A 220 -17.01 3.20 -13.95
N LYS A 221 -17.22 3.65 -12.69
CA LYS A 221 -18.51 4.21 -12.22
C LYS A 221 -18.41 5.51 -11.42
N GLU A 222 -17.22 5.97 -11.02
CA GLU A 222 -17.09 7.23 -10.27
C GLU A 222 -17.14 8.47 -11.17
N TYR A 223 -16.53 8.41 -12.35
CA TYR A 223 -16.58 9.48 -13.37
C TYR A 223 -16.46 8.89 -14.78
N SER A 224 -16.85 9.64 -15.81
CA SER A 224 -16.74 9.20 -17.21
C SER A 224 -15.62 9.92 -17.94
N CYS A 225 -14.87 9.19 -18.78
CA CYS A 225 -13.88 9.78 -19.68
C CYS A 225 -14.57 10.59 -20.79
N LEU A 226 -14.08 11.80 -21.04
CA LEU A 226 -14.61 12.73 -22.05
C LEU A 226 -13.66 12.85 -23.24
N ASN A 227 -14.07 13.59 -24.27
CA ASN A 227 -13.23 13.97 -25.42
C ASN A 227 -12.56 12.79 -26.14
N GLY A 228 -13.24 11.64 -26.20
CA GLY A 228 -12.72 10.42 -26.83
C GLY A 228 -11.73 9.64 -25.97
N GLY A 229 -11.62 9.98 -24.68
CA GLY A 229 -10.85 9.19 -23.72
C GLY A 229 -11.49 7.84 -23.44
N GLU A 230 -10.64 6.84 -23.19
CA GLU A 230 -11.05 5.47 -22.90
C GLU A 230 -10.76 5.15 -21.44
N CYS A 231 -11.68 4.45 -20.78
CA CYS A 231 -11.43 3.97 -19.42
C CYS A 231 -10.57 2.72 -19.45
N LEU A 232 -9.35 2.80 -18.92
CA LEU A 232 -8.40 1.70 -18.89
C LEU A 232 -8.26 1.12 -17.49
N ASN A 233 -8.17 -0.20 -17.41
CA ASN A 233 -7.82 -0.91 -16.18
C ASN A 233 -6.29 -0.93 -16.03
N SER A 234 -5.77 -0.15 -15.08
CA SER A 234 -4.34 -0.02 -14.79
C SER A 234 -3.97 -0.70 -13.46
N SER A 235 -2.67 -0.81 -13.18
CA SER A 235 -2.16 -1.26 -11.87
C SER A 235 -2.63 -0.37 -10.70
N SER A 236 -2.98 0.88 -10.97
CA SER A 236 -3.50 1.84 -9.98
C SER A 236 -5.02 1.96 -9.98
N GLY A 237 -5.75 1.08 -10.69
CA GLY A 237 -7.22 1.12 -10.83
C GLY A 237 -7.69 1.66 -12.18
N HIS A 238 -8.96 2.08 -12.26
CA HIS A 238 -9.60 2.53 -13.50
C HIS A 238 -9.30 4.01 -13.76
N VAL A 239 -8.43 4.27 -14.74
CA VAL A 239 -7.90 5.61 -15.07
C VAL A 239 -8.28 5.96 -16.49
N CYS A 240 -8.66 7.22 -16.75
CA CYS A 240 -8.94 7.67 -18.11
C CYS A 240 -7.63 7.81 -18.90
N TRP A 241 -7.57 7.13 -20.05
CA TRP A 241 -6.56 7.39 -21.06
C TRP A 241 -7.04 8.52 -21.96
N CYS A 242 -6.42 9.69 -21.82
CA CYS A 242 -6.79 10.87 -22.58
C CYS A 242 -6.06 10.93 -23.92
N PRO A 243 -6.75 11.30 -25.01
CA PRO A 243 -6.09 11.61 -26.27
C PRO A 243 -5.08 12.75 -26.10
N PRO A 244 -4.15 12.92 -27.06
CA PRO A 244 -3.21 14.05 -27.05
C PRO A 244 -3.96 15.37 -26.86
N THR A 245 -3.33 16.32 -26.16
CA THR A 245 -3.89 17.64 -25.79
C THR A 245 -4.96 17.64 -24.71
N PHE A 246 -5.43 16.48 -24.22
CA PHE A 246 -6.39 16.42 -23.11
C PHE A 246 -5.76 15.81 -21.85
N GLY A 247 -6.29 16.22 -20.68
CA GLY A 247 -5.72 15.79 -19.40
C GLY A 247 -6.68 15.89 -18.23
N MET A 248 -6.13 15.68 -17.03
CA MET A 248 -6.84 15.47 -15.76
C MET A 248 -7.71 14.20 -15.76
N LYS A 249 -8.39 13.96 -14.63
CA LYS A 249 -9.04 12.68 -14.33
C LYS A 249 -10.03 12.17 -15.37
N ASN A 250 -10.73 13.05 -16.08
CA ASN A 250 -11.78 12.71 -17.03
C ASN A 250 -11.53 13.25 -18.44
N CYS A 251 -10.31 13.70 -18.75
CA CYS A 251 -9.95 14.29 -20.04
C CYS A 251 -10.74 15.55 -20.40
N CYS A 252 -11.29 16.28 -19.41
CA CYS A 252 -12.08 17.48 -19.67
C CYS A 252 -11.23 18.69 -20.06
N LEU A 253 -9.98 18.74 -19.59
CA LEU A 253 -9.11 19.89 -19.81
C LEU A 253 -8.38 19.81 -21.13
N VAL A 254 -8.12 20.98 -21.71
CA VAL A 254 -7.48 21.17 -23.00
C VAL A 254 -6.08 21.76 -22.80
N CYS A 255 -5.16 21.35 -23.67
CA CYS A 255 -3.81 21.86 -23.85
C CYS A 255 -3.38 21.56 -25.29
N GLY A 256 -4.14 22.11 -26.24
CA GLY A 256 -3.91 21.99 -27.68
C GLY A 256 -2.89 22.98 -28.21
N ARG A 257 -2.77 24.13 -27.56
CA ARG A 257 -1.81 25.21 -27.78
C ARG A 257 -1.32 25.72 -26.43
N GLU A 258 -0.14 26.34 -26.42
CA GLU A 258 0.49 26.81 -25.18
C GLU A 258 -0.41 27.78 -24.39
N ASN A 259 -1.07 28.70 -25.08
CA ASN A 259 -2.01 29.67 -24.52
C ASN A 259 -3.39 29.10 -24.16
N GLU A 260 -3.67 27.84 -24.51
CA GLU A 260 -4.92 27.13 -24.20
C GLU A 260 -4.70 26.03 -23.13
N CYS A 261 -3.49 25.88 -22.60
CA CYS A 261 -3.15 24.84 -21.63
C CYS A 261 -3.72 25.14 -20.25
N ALA A 262 -4.82 24.48 -19.91
CA ALA A 262 -5.42 24.51 -18.58
C ALA A 262 -4.72 23.57 -17.57
N PHE A 263 -3.71 22.81 -18.01
CA PHE A 263 -2.91 21.93 -17.15
C PHE A 263 -1.48 21.79 -17.65
N ASP A 264 -0.58 21.40 -16.75
CA ASP A 264 0.79 21.02 -17.03
C ASP A 264 0.99 19.53 -16.78
N ARG A 265 1.54 18.79 -17.75
CA ARG A 265 1.98 17.40 -17.54
C ARG A 265 3.47 17.35 -17.25
N ILE A 266 3.83 16.66 -16.18
CA ILE A 266 5.23 16.44 -15.79
C ILE A 266 5.46 14.94 -15.59
N ALA A 267 6.50 14.41 -16.23
CA ALA A 267 7.01 13.08 -15.92
C ALA A 267 8.08 13.15 -14.82
N LEU A 268 7.94 12.26 -13.84
CA LEU A 268 8.84 12.10 -12.71
C LEU A 268 9.50 10.73 -12.82
N ASN A 269 10.83 10.69 -12.86
CA ASN A 269 11.58 9.44 -12.69
C ASN A 269 11.94 9.29 -11.21
N ILE A 270 11.37 8.28 -10.57
CA ILE A 270 11.45 8.05 -9.14
C ILE A 270 12.25 6.77 -8.88
N ARG A 271 13.25 6.87 -8.01
CA ARG A 271 14.03 5.72 -7.56
C ARG A 271 13.36 5.00 -6.40
N CYS A 272 13.31 3.68 -6.49
CA CYS A 272 12.71 2.84 -5.46
C CYS A 272 13.77 2.32 -4.49
N TYR A 273 13.50 2.43 -3.19
CA TYR A 273 14.40 1.99 -2.12
C TYR A 273 13.70 1.00 -1.19
N ASP A 274 14.28 -0.19 -1.03
CA ASP A 274 13.85 -1.13 -0.01
C ASP A 274 14.45 -0.70 1.34
N GLY A 275 13.68 -0.02 2.19
CA GLY A 275 14.10 0.38 3.52
C GLY A 275 12.90 0.59 4.44
N GLU A 276 13.13 0.60 5.75
CA GLU A 276 12.09 0.89 6.75
C GLU A 276 11.72 2.39 6.69
N GLY A 277 10.57 2.71 6.10
CA GLY A 277 10.03 4.07 6.03
C GLY A 277 8.93 4.24 4.96
N GLN A 278 8.13 5.30 5.07
CA GLN A 278 7.11 5.66 4.07
C GLN A 278 7.74 6.32 2.83
N ALA A 279 8.61 5.61 2.13
CA ALA A 279 9.08 6.05 0.82
C ALA A 279 7.92 5.98 -0.20
N VAL A 280 7.89 6.91 -1.15
CA VAL A 280 6.94 6.92 -2.27
C VAL A 280 7.07 5.64 -3.11
N CYS A 281 8.30 5.20 -3.35
CA CYS A 281 8.58 3.93 -3.99
C CYS A 281 9.48 3.07 -3.09
N GLY A 282 8.87 2.06 -2.47
CA GLY A 282 9.58 1.02 -1.72
C GLY A 282 9.66 -0.27 -2.53
N SER A 283 9.27 -1.38 -1.90
CA SER A 283 8.98 -2.64 -2.60
C SER A 283 7.85 -2.47 -3.62
N THR A 284 6.87 -1.63 -3.29
CA THR A 284 5.78 -1.19 -4.15
C THR A 284 5.75 0.34 -4.27
N PHE A 285 5.27 0.83 -5.40
CA PHE A 285 5.03 2.26 -5.61
C PHE A 285 3.67 2.64 -5.03
N SER A 286 3.60 3.75 -4.30
CA SER A 286 2.35 4.30 -3.76
C SER A 286 2.05 5.67 -4.37
N THR A 287 1.09 5.69 -5.30
CA THR A 287 0.56 6.91 -5.90
C THR A 287 -0.02 7.86 -4.84
N LYS A 288 -0.72 7.30 -3.85
CA LYS A 288 -1.29 8.06 -2.72
C LYS A 288 -0.24 8.84 -1.94
N ILE A 289 0.88 8.20 -1.59
CA ILE A 289 1.96 8.86 -0.85
C ILE A 289 2.59 9.96 -1.72
N LEU A 290 2.87 9.67 -3.00
CA LEU A 290 3.43 10.66 -3.93
C LEU A 290 2.58 11.93 -4.00
N VAL A 291 1.30 11.76 -4.30
CA VAL A 291 0.36 12.87 -4.48
C VAL A 291 0.18 13.65 -3.17
N SER A 292 0.09 12.96 -2.03
CA SER A 292 -0.03 13.60 -0.71
C SER A 292 1.21 14.44 -0.37
N GLU A 293 2.41 13.92 -0.60
CA GLU A 293 3.66 14.63 -0.32
C GLU A 293 3.87 15.83 -1.25
N LEU A 294 3.62 15.67 -2.56
CA LEU A 294 3.69 16.78 -3.51
C LEU A 294 2.70 17.89 -3.14
N TYR A 295 1.44 17.53 -2.89
CA TYR A 295 0.42 18.50 -2.51
C TYR A 295 0.79 19.25 -1.22
N ARG A 296 1.28 18.53 -0.20
CA ARG A 296 1.74 19.12 1.06
C ARG A 296 2.93 20.05 0.84
N MET A 297 3.90 19.67 0.01
CA MET A 297 5.06 20.52 -0.31
C MET A 297 4.69 21.82 -1.01
N LEU A 298 3.68 21.78 -1.88
CA LEU A 298 3.20 22.94 -2.61
C LEU A 298 2.43 23.92 -1.71
N THR A 299 1.62 23.40 -0.78
CA THR A 299 0.63 24.20 -0.02
C THR A 299 1.08 24.64 1.37
N THR A 300 2.02 23.93 2.01
CA THR A 300 2.31 24.18 3.44
C THR A 300 3.41 25.20 3.73
N LYS A 301 4.38 25.38 2.83
CA LYS A 301 5.54 26.25 3.08
C LYS A 301 5.85 27.15 1.89
N ALA A 302 6.31 28.36 2.20
CA ALA A 302 7.07 29.16 1.25
C ALA A 302 8.46 28.53 1.08
N PHE A 303 9.03 28.66 -0.11
CA PHE A 303 10.32 28.10 -0.48
C PHE A 303 11.18 29.18 -1.12
N ILE A 304 12.46 29.22 -0.77
CA ILE A 304 13.43 30.14 -1.38
C ILE A 304 14.34 29.29 -2.26
N ALA A 305 14.30 29.56 -3.57
CA ALA A 305 15.10 28.85 -4.56
C ALA A 305 16.57 29.24 -4.47
N LEU A 306 17.44 28.49 -5.16
CA LEU A 306 18.88 28.71 -5.15
C LEU A 306 19.30 30.06 -5.78
N ASP A 307 18.46 30.60 -6.66
CA ASP A 307 18.61 31.92 -7.27
C ASP A 307 18.08 33.07 -6.37
N GLY A 308 17.56 32.75 -5.18
CA GLY A 308 17.00 33.70 -4.23
C GLY A 308 15.53 34.05 -4.48
N VAL A 309 14.88 33.50 -5.52
CA VAL A 309 13.46 33.73 -5.79
C VAL A 309 12.60 33.07 -4.71
N VAL A 310 11.65 33.84 -4.19
CA VAL A 310 10.71 33.37 -3.16
C VAL A 310 9.45 32.82 -3.82
N HIS A 311 9.23 31.52 -3.66
CA HIS A 311 7.99 30.84 -4.04
C HIS A 311 7.05 30.78 -2.84
N PRO A 312 5.91 31.49 -2.85
CA PRO A 312 4.97 31.47 -1.74
C PRO A 312 4.32 30.09 -1.56
N ARG A 313 3.66 29.88 -0.42
CA ARG A 313 2.70 28.77 -0.27
C ARG A 313 1.58 28.92 -1.30
N LEU A 314 1.20 27.84 -1.97
CA LEU A 314 0.12 27.87 -2.95
C LEU A 314 -1.22 27.61 -2.27
N SER A 315 -2.26 28.31 -2.70
CA SER A 315 -3.66 28.04 -2.31
C SER A 315 -4.28 27.20 -3.43
N LEU A 316 -4.25 25.89 -3.28
CA LEU A 316 -4.83 24.95 -4.24
C LEU A 316 -6.15 24.42 -3.66
N ASP A 317 -7.06 23.99 -4.54
CA ASP A 317 -8.27 23.28 -4.14
C ASP A 317 -7.95 21.88 -3.62
N SER A 318 -8.89 20.94 -3.65
CA SER A 318 -8.64 19.57 -3.19
C SER A 318 -7.49 18.92 -3.99
N VAL A 319 -6.82 17.95 -3.36
CA VAL A 319 -5.74 17.18 -4.01
C VAL A 319 -6.19 16.62 -5.38
N ALA A 320 -7.43 16.15 -5.45
CA ALA A 320 -8.06 15.57 -6.64
C ALA A 320 -8.33 16.58 -7.77
N GLU A 321 -8.45 17.87 -7.43
CA GLU A 321 -8.65 18.95 -8.41
C GLU A 321 -7.32 19.58 -8.83
N ALA A 322 -6.33 19.56 -7.93
CA ALA A 322 -5.01 20.14 -8.18
C ALA A 322 -4.11 19.25 -9.05
N MET A 323 -4.20 17.93 -8.90
CA MET A 323 -3.31 17.01 -9.63
C MET A 323 -3.93 15.64 -9.90
N TYR A 324 -3.53 15.01 -11.01
CA TYR A 324 -3.96 13.68 -11.40
C TYR A 324 -2.81 12.83 -11.94
N VAL A 325 -2.63 11.62 -11.42
CA VAL A 325 -1.63 10.69 -11.95
C VAL A 325 -2.20 9.97 -13.17
N VAL A 326 -1.60 10.24 -14.33
CA VAL A 326 -2.07 9.78 -15.64
C VAL A 326 -1.62 8.35 -15.91
N ASN A 327 -0.36 8.04 -15.58
CA ASN A 327 0.19 6.71 -15.75
C ASN A 327 1.44 6.55 -14.88
N ASN A 328 1.78 5.30 -14.56
CA ASN A 328 3.06 4.92 -13.99
C ASN A 328 3.59 3.65 -14.66
N THR A 329 4.88 3.61 -14.96
CA THR A 329 5.52 2.48 -15.63
C THR A 329 6.91 2.24 -15.07
N ARG A 330 7.30 0.96 -14.90
CA ARG A 330 8.66 0.62 -14.48
C ARG A 330 9.64 0.97 -15.59
N VAL A 331 10.73 1.62 -15.23
CA VAL A 331 11.79 2.07 -16.14
C VAL A 331 13.17 1.84 -15.52
N SER A 332 14.20 1.93 -16.34
CA SER A 332 15.58 2.06 -15.86
C SER A 332 15.79 3.44 -15.23
N CYS A 333 16.59 3.49 -14.16
CA CYS A 333 17.00 4.74 -13.53
C CYS A 333 17.93 5.56 -14.44
N VAL A 334 18.15 6.83 -14.08
CA VAL A 334 18.98 7.74 -14.88
C VAL A 334 20.44 7.26 -14.94
N ASP A 335 20.91 6.62 -13.87
CA ASP A 335 22.24 6.00 -13.79
C ASP A 335 22.34 4.62 -14.49
N GLY A 336 21.25 4.16 -15.12
CA GLY A 336 21.16 2.85 -15.76
C GLY A 336 20.88 1.69 -14.82
N SER A 337 20.73 1.94 -13.50
CA SER A 337 20.32 0.90 -12.57
C SER A 337 18.86 0.49 -12.77
N GLU A 338 18.53 -0.72 -12.34
CA GLU A 338 17.15 -1.19 -12.30
C GLU A 338 16.46 -0.65 -11.05
N ARG A 339 15.12 -0.68 -11.02
CA ARG A 339 14.24 -0.22 -9.89
C ARG A 339 13.92 1.28 -9.87
N CYS A 340 13.58 1.84 -11.02
CA CYS A 340 12.89 3.12 -11.10
C CYS A 340 11.48 2.98 -11.67
N ILE A 341 10.67 3.98 -11.40
CA ILE A 341 9.34 4.14 -11.96
C ILE A 341 9.21 5.53 -12.58
N SER A 342 8.67 5.60 -13.79
CA SER A 342 8.30 6.85 -14.46
C SER A 342 6.83 7.10 -14.18
N VAL A 343 6.50 8.29 -13.67
CA VAL A 343 5.14 8.68 -13.31
C VAL A 343 4.80 9.99 -14.00
N SER A 344 3.77 9.99 -14.85
CA SER A 344 3.26 11.21 -15.48
C SER A 344 2.10 11.77 -14.68
N ILE A 345 2.20 13.04 -14.28
CA ILE A 345 1.19 13.73 -13.47
C ILE A 345 0.73 14.99 -14.21
N ASP A 346 -0.57 15.14 -14.32
CA ASP A 346 -1.22 16.39 -14.72
C ASP A 346 -1.41 17.27 -13.49
N PHE A 347 -1.03 18.54 -13.60
CA PHE A 347 -1.26 19.58 -12.61
C PHE A 347 -2.20 20.62 -13.20
N MET A 348 -3.31 20.88 -12.53
CA MET A 348 -4.25 21.93 -12.92
C MET A 348 -3.56 23.29 -12.87
N ARG A 349 -3.73 24.13 -13.90
CA ARG A 349 -3.36 25.53 -13.82
C ARG A 349 -4.55 26.35 -13.27
N PRO A 350 -4.37 27.15 -12.20
CA PRO A 350 -5.44 28.01 -11.68
C PRO A 350 -5.96 29.02 -12.72
N ASP A 351 -5.07 29.49 -13.58
CA ASP A 351 -5.33 30.32 -14.76
C ASP A 351 -4.36 29.89 -15.87
N LEU A 352 -4.67 30.16 -17.14
CA LEU A 352 -3.86 29.76 -18.31
C LEU A 352 -2.40 30.25 -18.20
N ASP A 353 -2.20 31.44 -17.64
CA ASP A 353 -0.89 32.05 -17.42
C ASP A 353 -0.22 31.65 -16.09
N ASP A 354 -0.97 31.01 -15.18
CA ASP A 354 -0.47 30.65 -13.85
C ASP A 354 0.33 29.34 -13.88
N THR A 355 1.64 29.51 -13.97
CA THR A 355 2.67 28.45 -13.93
C THR A 355 3.31 28.30 -12.54
N SER A 356 2.64 28.76 -11.47
CA SER A 356 3.20 28.77 -10.11
C SER A 356 3.52 27.37 -9.58
N ILE A 357 2.69 26.36 -9.91
CA ILE A 357 2.90 24.97 -9.50
C ILE A 357 4.20 24.44 -10.12
N THR A 358 4.30 24.49 -11.46
CA THR A 358 5.47 23.99 -12.20
C THR A 358 6.73 24.72 -11.79
N LYS A 359 6.73 26.06 -11.75
CA LYS A 359 7.89 26.86 -11.30
C LYS A 359 8.37 26.45 -9.91
N LYS A 360 7.45 26.27 -8.95
CA LYS A 360 7.80 25.88 -7.59
C LYS A 360 8.34 24.44 -7.52
N LEU A 361 7.77 23.51 -8.27
CA LEU A 361 8.26 22.12 -8.33
C LEU A 361 9.68 22.03 -8.90
N PHE A 362 9.95 22.72 -10.02
CA PHE A 362 11.28 22.74 -10.62
C PHE A 362 12.30 23.41 -9.69
N ALA A 363 11.92 24.47 -8.98
CA ALA A 363 12.77 25.07 -7.96
C ALA A 363 13.13 24.10 -6.82
N TYR A 364 12.17 23.29 -6.34
CA TYR A 364 12.46 22.23 -5.36
C TYR A 364 13.38 21.14 -5.93
N GLN A 365 13.21 20.77 -7.21
CA GLN A 365 14.03 19.77 -7.89
C GLN A 365 15.49 20.24 -8.03
N GLU A 366 15.68 21.48 -8.45
CA GLU A 366 17.00 22.11 -8.59
C GLU A 366 17.74 22.21 -7.25
N ALA A 367 17.01 22.53 -6.18
CA ALA A 367 17.55 22.51 -4.82
C ALA A 367 17.79 21.10 -4.25
N GLY A 368 17.45 20.03 -4.99
CA GLY A 368 17.59 18.65 -4.55
C GLY A 368 16.60 18.22 -3.47
N SER A 369 15.60 19.05 -3.14
CA SER A 369 14.62 18.76 -2.08
C SER A 369 13.71 17.56 -2.39
N LEU A 370 13.53 17.24 -3.68
CA LEU A 370 12.74 16.09 -4.12
C LEU A 370 13.58 14.81 -4.30
N LYS A 371 14.92 14.92 -4.30
CA LYS A 371 15.85 13.79 -4.48
C LYS A 371 16.08 12.98 -3.20
N VAL A 372 15.50 13.41 -2.09
CA VAL A 372 15.65 12.81 -0.76
C VAL A 372 14.33 12.16 -0.31
N SER A 373 14.38 11.46 0.82
CA SER A 373 13.20 10.87 1.46
C SER A 373 12.09 11.91 1.66
N PRO A 374 10.82 11.57 1.39
CA PRO A 374 10.32 10.25 0.97
C PRO A 374 10.24 10.04 -0.56
N MET A 375 10.58 11.02 -1.39
CA MET A 375 10.24 10.97 -2.83
C MET A 375 11.32 10.39 -3.73
N TYR A 376 12.59 10.76 -3.58
CA TYR A 376 13.69 10.29 -4.45
C TYR A 376 13.45 10.50 -5.96
N ILE A 377 12.91 11.66 -6.35
CA ILE A 377 12.72 12.05 -7.76
C ILE A 377 14.08 12.42 -8.37
N GLU A 378 14.65 11.56 -9.20
CA GLU A 378 15.95 11.77 -9.84
C GLU A 378 15.88 12.83 -10.94
N LEU A 379 14.78 12.80 -11.71
CA LEU A 379 14.57 13.65 -12.88
C LEU A 379 13.10 14.05 -13.01
N MET A 380 12.87 15.31 -13.36
CA MET A 380 11.57 15.85 -13.74
C MET A 380 11.65 16.39 -15.16
N THR A 381 10.70 16.00 -16.01
CA THR A 381 10.63 16.43 -17.41
C THR A 381 9.24 16.94 -17.73
N PRO A 382 9.08 18.19 -18.22
CA PRO A 382 7.81 18.65 -18.77
C PRO A 382 7.44 17.81 -20.00
N GLU A 383 6.18 17.36 -20.06
CA GLU A 383 5.63 16.57 -21.18
C GLU A 383 4.46 17.33 -21.83
N PRO A 384 4.72 18.47 -22.51
CA PRO A 384 3.65 19.24 -23.13
C PRO A 384 2.85 18.37 -24.11
N GLN A 385 1.53 18.38 -23.97
CA GLN A 385 0.63 17.53 -24.76
C GLN A 385 0.21 18.14 -26.10
N TYR A 386 0.66 19.37 -26.40
CA TYR A 386 0.43 20.05 -27.67
C TYR A 386 1.45 19.68 -28.74
N VAL A 387 1.02 19.68 -30.00
CA VAL A 387 1.88 19.38 -31.15
C VAL A 387 2.77 20.59 -31.42
N LYS A 388 4.06 20.49 -31.09
CA LYS A 388 5.08 21.42 -31.61
C LYS A 388 5.18 21.22 -33.13
N SER A 389 4.98 22.29 -33.91
CA SER A 389 5.06 22.22 -35.38
C SER A 389 6.37 21.55 -35.82
N SER A 390 6.27 20.59 -36.73
CA SER A 390 7.38 19.84 -37.29
C SER A 390 8.21 20.61 -38.32
N SER A 391 7.92 21.90 -38.56
CA SER A 391 8.49 22.66 -39.69
C SER A 391 9.61 23.65 -39.36
N ALA A 392 9.93 23.92 -38.09
CA ALA A 392 11.01 24.87 -37.76
C ALA A 392 12.36 24.15 -37.56
N THR A 393 13.39 24.59 -38.28
CA THR A 393 14.77 24.07 -38.16
C THR A 393 15.64 25.08 -37.41
N ILE A 394 16.27 24.68 -36.30
CA ILE A 394 17.32 25.50 -35.67
C ILE A 394 18.63 25.25 -36.43
N GLY A 395 19.17 26.29 -37.05
CA GLY A 395 20.50 26.27 -37.67
C GLY A 395 21.53 26.84 -36.70
N MET A 396 22.39 25.98 -36.13
CA MET A 396 23.54 26.45 -35.36
C MET A 396 24.73 26.66 -36.29
N TRP A 397 25.23 27.89 -36.35
CA TRP A 397 26.43 28.25 -37.11
C TRP A 397 27.63 28.26 -36.18
N VAL A 398 28.56 27.31 -36.39
CA VAL A 398 29.85 27.33 -35.70
C VAL A 398 30.86 28.01 -36.62
N PHE A 399 31.38 29.15 -36.19
CA PHE A 399 32.45 29.87 -36.87
C PHE A 399 33.78 29.53 -36.21
N VAL A 400 34.70 28.92 -36.96
CA VAL A 400 36.08 28.70 -36.53
C VAL A 400 36.98 29.62 -37.34
N GLY A 401 37.56 30.62 -36.67
CA GLY A 401 38.54 31.52 -37.27
C GLY A 401 39.96 31.05 -37.00
N PHE A 402 40.75 30.82 -38.05
CA PHE A 402 42.20 30.65 -37.93
C PHE A 402 42.90 31.98 -38.18
N CYS A 403 43.59 32.48 -37.16
CA CYS A 403 44.47 33.64 -37.28
C CYS A 403 45.90 33.15 -37.56
N GLY A 404 46.30 33.19 -38.83
CA GLY A 404 47.69 32.95 -39.24
C GLY A 404 48.42 34.28 -39.38
N ALA A 405 49.46 34.51 -38.58
CA ALA A 405 50.37 35.64 -38.78
C ALA A 405 51.46 35.23 -39.79
N ALA A 406 51.33 35.67 -41.05
CA ALA A 406 52.42 35.63 -42.01
C ALA A 406 53.05 37.03 -42.14
N LEU A 407 54.38 37.08 -42.21
CA LEU A 407 55.24 38.28 -42.15
C LEU A 407 55.00 39.35 -43.23
N THR A 408 54.03 39.17 -44.15
CA THR A 408 53.72 40.16 -45.20
C THR A 408 52.22 40.40 -45.39
N GLY A 409 51.36 39.94 -44.48
CA GLY A 409 49.93 40.27 -44.52
C GLY A 409 49.09 39.34 -43.63
N ALA A 410 48.27 39.93 -42.76
CA ALA A 410 47.29 39.18 -41.97
C ALA A 410 46.09 38.81 -42.85
N GLY A 411 45.93 37.52 -43.14
CA GLY A 411 44.73 36.96 -43.76
C GLY A 411 44.06 36.00 -42.77
N GLY A 412 42.80 36.28 -42.41
CA GLY A 412 41.98 35.35 -41.62
C GLY A 412 41.22 34.40 -42.52
N LEU A 413 41.29 33.10 -42.23
CA LEU A 413 40.42 32.09 -42.83
C LEU A 413 39.29 31.78 -41.84
N PHE A 414 38.05 32.03 -42.25
CA PHE A 414 36.86 31.63 -41.50
C PHE A 414 36.26 30.39 -42.15
N ALA A 415 36.20 29.29 -41.40
CA ALA A 415 35.40 28.13 -41.78
C ALA A 415 34.10 28.17 -40.97
N ALA A 416 32.95 28.18 -41.66
CA ALA A 416 31.65 28.04 -41.04
C ALA A 416 31.10 26.64 -41.32
N ARG A 417 30.63 25.95 -40.27
CA ARG A 417 29.90 24.69 -40.41
C ARG A 417 28.50 24.87 -39.84
N ALA A 418 27.50 24.69 -40.69
CA ALA A 418 26.10 24.64 -40.26
C ALA A 418 25.79 23.24 -39.73
N ILE A 419 25.29 23.17 -38.50
CA ILE A 419 24.72 21.95 -37.93
C ILE A 419 23.21 22.17 -37.86
N HIS A 420 22.46 21.32 -38.56
CA HIS A 420 21.01 21.31 -38.51
C HIS A 420 20.57 20.26 -37.51
N ALA A 421 19.95 20.70 -36.41
CA ALA A 421 19.27 19.80 -35.49
C ALA A 421 17.77 19.87 -35.76
N LYS A 422 17.13 18.73 -36.06
CA LYS A 422 15.67 18.63 -36.08
C LYS A 422 15.20 18.45 -34.64
N THR A 423 14.79 19.54 -34.01
CA THR A 423 14.17 19.52 -32.68
C THR A 423 12.86 20.30 -32.75
N GLY A 424 11.78 19.79 -32.15
CA GLY A 424 10.48 20.47 -32.15
C GLY A 424 10.56 21.81 -31.42
N HIS A 425 10.11 22.88 -32.08
CA HIS A 425 10.04 24.23 -31.50
C HIS A 425 8.58 24.66 -31.31
N VAL A 426 8.34 25.52 -30.32
CA VAL A 426 7.04 26.17 -30.06
C VAL A 426 6.70 27.13 -31.22
N ILE A 427 5.44 27.11 -31.69
CA ILE A 427 4.91 28.08 -32.65
C ILE A 427 4.72 29.41 -31.90
N PRO A 428 5.35 30.53 -32.29
CA PRO A 428 5.05 31.82 -31.69
C PRO A 428 3.64 32.28 -32.08
N ASP A 429 2.95 32.95 -31.15
CA ASP A 429 1.54 33.38 -31.27
C ASP A 429 1.29 34.52 -32.30
N ASP A 430 2.33 35.10 -32.92
CA ASP A 430 2.20 36.26 -33.81
C ASP A 430 2.33 35.89 -35.30
N ASP A 431 1.35 35.18 -35.86
CA ASP A 431 1.11 35.22 -37.31
C ASP A 431 0.20 36.43 -37.61
N PHE A 432 0.81 37.61 -37.76
CA PHE A 432 0.16 38.73 -38.45
C PHE A 432 -0.04 38.34 -39.92
N PRO A 433 -1.26 38.36 -40.47
CA PRO A 433 -1.47 37.97 -41.86
C PRO A 433 -1.00 39.12 -42.76
N GLY A 434 0.27 39.10 -43.20
CA GLY A 434 0.69 40.04 -44.24
C GLY A 434 2.18 40.30 -44.47
N GLU A 435 3.11 39.89 -43.61
CA GLU A 435 4.53 40.27 -43.80
C GLU A 435 5.39 39.10 -44.27
N GLN A 436 5.76 39.11 -45.55
CA GLN A 436 6.83 38.25 -46.04
C GLN A 436 8.12 38.67 -45.35
N THR A 437 8.69 37.81 -44.51
CA THR A 437 10.09 37.92 -44.08
C THR A 437 11.00 37.88 -45.31
N GLU A 438 11.38 39.06 -45.81
CA GLU A 438 12.53 39.20 -46.71
C GLU A 438 13.78 38.78 -45.94
N LEU A 439 14.40 37.69 -46.40
CA LEU A 439 15.78 37.36 -46.07
C LEU A 439 16.69 38.47 -46.62
N LEU A 440 17.05 39.42 -45.76
CA LEU A 440 18.14 40.37 -46.03
C LEU A 440 19.45 39.59 -46.18
N ALA A 441 19.82 39.31 -47.43
CA ALA A 441 21.17 38.90 -47.77
C ALA A 441 22.11 40.07 -47.47
N VAL A 442 22.90 39.94 -46.41
CA VAL A 442 24.03 40.84 -46.13
C VAL A 442 25.11 40.58 -47.18
N GLY A 443 25.00 41.25 -48.33
CA GLY A 443 26.06 41.35 -49.33
C GLY A 443 27.08 42.40 -48.88
N ALA A 444 28.27 41.96 -48.46
CA ALA A 444 29.40 42.87 -48.28
C ALA A 444 29.88 43.38 -49.64
N THR A 445 29.75 44.68 -49.85
CA THR A 445 30.34 45.42 -50.97
C THR A 445 31.86 45.46 -50.82
N SER A 446 32.58 45.16 -51.91
CA SER A 446 34.02 45.42 -52.04
C SER A 446 34.22 46.65 -52.93
N PRO A 447 35.00 47.67 -52.52
CA PRO A 447 35.31 48.80 -53.37
C PRO A 447 36.59 48.53 -54.16
N ARG A 448 36.48 48.38 -55.50
CA ARG A 448 37.34 49.03 -56.54
C ARG A 448 37.19 48.41 -57.93
N GLY A 449 36.61 49.20 -58.83
CA GLY A 449 37.04 49.49 -60.22
C GLY A 449 37.35 48.35 -61.20
N GLY A 450 36.51 48.20 -62.23
CA GLY A 450 36.84 47.50 -63.48
C GLY A 450 35.64 47.42 -64.44
N VAL A 451 35.79 48.02 -65.63
CA VAL A 451 34.86 48.28 -66.75
C VAL A 451 34.11 47.04 -67.29
N PRO A 452 32.88 47.17 -67.85
CA PRO A 452 32.10 46.04 -68.36
C PRO A 452 32.52 45.58 -69.77
N ILE A 453 32.40 44.29 -70.05
CA ILE A 453 32.34 43.76 -71.41
C ILE A 453 31.03 42.98 -71.57
N SER A 454 30.26 43.40 -72.57
CA SER A 454 29.03 42.81 -73.09
C SER A 454 29.31 41.53 -73.90
N THR A 455 28.45 40.52 -73.74
CA THR A 455 27.61 39.93 -74.81
C THR A 455 26.50 39.13 -74.16
#